data_AF-A0A094ETW9-F1
#
_entry.id   AF-A0A094ETW9-F1
#
_cell.length_a   1.000
_cell.length_b   1.000
_cell.length_c   1.000
_cell.angle_alpha   90.00
_cell.angle_beta   90.00
_cell.angle_gamma   90.00
#
_symmetry.space_group_name_H-M   'P 1'
#
loop_
_entity.id
_entity.type
_entity.pdbx_description
1 polymer ?
#
loop_
_entity_poly.entity_id
_entity_poly.type
_entity_poly.pdbx_seq_one_letter_code
_entity_poly.pdbx_strand_id
1 'polypeptide(L)'
;MEDKIPLDANHSMIVKFNSKNNRGCTSAQDKLRQFEQDAPSCSAGAKQTKAFLDGPVDSAFVGREDILLEIDKKLEQAASQEHSRVALVGQGGIGKSQIAIEYAYRLRESAPQTWVFWVHASDAARFKLAYTNIAAKIELPNRVDPKADILRLVYNCRLGIVSLTSYV
;
A
#
# COMPACT_ATOMS: atom_id res chain seq x y z
N MET A 1 11.28 2.18 -37.37
CA MET A 1 12.16 1.08 -37.82
C MET A 1 12.64 0.38 -36.56
N GLU A 2 12.42 -0.92 -36.41
CA GLU A 2 12.86 -1.66 -35.22
C GLU A 2 14.38 -1.93 -35.31
N ASP A 3 15.13 -1.51 -34.30
CA ASP A 3 16.57 -1.78 -34.20
C ASP A 3 16.81 -3.23 -33.75
N LYS A 4 16.99 -4.11 -34.74
CA LYS A 4 17.27 -5.54 -34.52
C LYS A 4 18.71 -5.73 -34.02
N ILE A 5 18.86 -6.46 -32.90
CA ILE A 5 20.18 -6.88 -32.41
C ILE A 5 20.51 -8.20 -33.10
N PRO A 6 21.56 -8.28 -33.94
CA PRO A 6 21.98 -9.55 -34.50
C PRO A 6 22.54 -10.43 -33.38
N LEU A 7 21.92 -11.59 -33.17
CA LEU A 7 22.38 -12.61 -32.25
C LEU A 7 22.80 -13.83 -33.07
N ASP A 8 24.04 -14.28 -32.87
CA ASP A 8 24.58 -15.50 -33.49
C ASP A 8 24.06 -16.72 -32.69
N ALA A 9 22.79 -17.05 -32.91
CA ALA A 9 22.11 -18.15 -32.23
C ALA A 9 21.07 -18.81 -33.16
N ASN A 10 21.03 -20.15 -33.13
CA ASN A 10 19.97 -20.90 -33.79
C ASN A 10 18.62 -20.63 -33.10
N HIS A 11 17.51 -20.72 -33.84
CA HIS A 11 16.15 -20.39 -33.37
C HIS A 11 15.74 -21.07 -32.03
N SER A 12 16.36 -22.19 -31.65
CA SER A 12 16.12 -22.90 -30.37
C SER A 12 16.94 -22.39 -29.18
N MET A 13 17.96 -21.56 -29.41
CA MET A 13 18.92 -21.09 -28.40
C MET A 13 18.84 -19.58 -28.15
N ILE A 14 17.96 -18.86 -28.86
CA ILE A 14 17.87 -17.39 -28.82
C ILE A 14 17.43 -16.83 -27.45
N VAL A 15 16.84 -17.67 -26.59
CA VAL A 15 16.38 -17.31 -25.22
C VAL A 15 17.29 -17.90 -24.13
N LYS A 16 18.39 -18.57 -24.50
CA LYS A 16 19.26 -19.28 -23.56
C LYS A 16 20.69 -18.76 -23.64
N PHE A 17 21.10 -18.02 -22.62
CA PHE A 17 22.48 -17.55 -22.48
C PHE A 17 23.28 -18.52 -21.61
N ASN A 18 24.34 -19.11 -22.17
CA ASN A 18 25.14 -20.12 -21.48
C ASN A 18 26.08 -19.54 -20.40
N SER A 19 26.24 -18.21 -20.33
CA SER A 19 27.04 -17.50 -19.33
C SER A 19 26.72 -16.02 -19.32
N LYS A 20 26.91 -15.36 -18.16
CA LYS A 20 26.74 -13.90 -18.00
C LYS A 20 27.67 -13.07 -18.88
N ASN A 21 28.78 -13.66 -19.35
CA ASN A 21 29.78 -12.98 -20.19
C ASN A 21 29.61 -13.27 -21.69
N ASN A 22 28.48 -13.86 -22.09
CA ASN A 22 28.17 -14.10 -23.49
C ASN A 22 27.76 -12.78 -24.16
N ARG A 23 28.31 -12.49 -25.35
CA ARG A 23 28.02 -11.27 -26.13
C ARG A 23 26.52 -10.97 -26.26
N GLY A 24 25.68 -11.98 -26.49
CA GLY A 24 24.23 -11.79 -26.60
C GLY A 24 23.58 -11.34 -25.28
N CYS A 25 24.07 -11.84 -24.15
CA CYS A 25 23.60 -11.44 -22.83
C CYS A 25 24.07 -10.02 -22.49
N THR A 26 25.33 -9.69 -22.81
CA THR A 26 25.89 -8.36 -22.61
C THR A 26 25.16 -7.32 -23.45
N SER A 27 24.94 -7.58 -24.75
CA SER A 27 24.21 -6.65 -25.62
C SER A 27 22.74 -6.46 -25.20
N ALA A 28 22.09 -7.51 -24.69
CA ALA A 28 20.75 -7.39 -24.13
C ALA A 28 20.74 -6.54 -22.84
N GLN A 29 21.72 -6.76 -21.95
CA GLN A 29 21.86 -5.96 -20.72
C GLN A 29 22.17 -4.49 -21.04
N ASP A 30 23.04 -4.22 -21.99
CA ASP A 30 23.41 -2.86 -22.39
C ASP A 30 22.20 -2.12 -22.98
N LYS A 31 21.39 -2.77 -23.83
CA LYS A 31 20.14 -2.16 -24.32
C LYS A 31 19.10 -1.95 -23.22
N LEU A 32 18.99 -2.85 -22.25
CA LEU A 32 18.08 -2.66 -21.12
C LEU A 32 18.52 -1.48 -20.25
N ARG A 33 19.83 -1.33 -20.00
CA ARG A 33 20.40 -0.15 -19.34
C ARG A 33 20.20 1.13 -20.14
N GLN A 34 20.33 1.04 -21.46
CA GLN A 34 20.06 2.17 -22.34
C GLN A 34 18.57 2.56 -22.28
N PHE A 35 17.64 1.60 -22.24
CA PHE A 35 16.22 1.90 -22.02
C PHE A 35 15.92 2.45 -20.63
N GLU A 36 16.66 2.05 -19.60
CA GLU A 36 16.56 2.65 -18.27
C GLU A 36 17.04 4.12 -18.26
N GLN A 37 18.07 4.44 -19.04
CA GLN A 37 18.62 5.80 -19.16
C GLN A 37 17.80 6.69 -20.10
N ASP A 38 17.27 6.13 -21.19
CA ASP A 38 16.46 6.81 -22.20
C ASP A 38 14.97 6.83 -21.83
N ALA A 39 14.58 6.08 -20.80
CA ALA A 39 13.28 6.27 -20.18
C ALA A 39 13.20 7.75 -19.82
N PRO A 40 12.19 8.49 -20.32
CA PRO A 40 12.05 9.89 -20.01
C PRO A 40 12.12 10.02 -18.50
N SER A 41 12.84 11.03 -18.01
CA SER A 41 12.73 11.46 -16.63
C SER A 41 11.31 12.00 -16.42
N CYS A 42 10.33 11.10 -16.39
CA CYS A 42 9.05 11.26 -15.75
C CYS A 42 9.28 11.26 -14.23
N SER A 43 10.24 12.06 -13.79
CA SER A 43 10.23 12.80 -12.55
C SER A 43 9.45 14.11 -12.78
N ALA A 44 8.29 14.04 -13.43
CA ALA A 44 7.19 14.86 -12.95
C ALA A 44 6.76 14.16 -11.68
N GLY A 45 7.23 14.65 -10.54
CA GLY A 45 7.01 14.04 -9.24
C GLY A 45 5.56 13.59 -9.11
N ALA A 46 5.32 12.29 -9.26
CA ALA A 46 4.20 11.68 -8.63
C ALA A 46 4.49 11.90 -7.15
N LYS A 47 3.93 12.99 -6.59
CA LYS A 47 3.61 13.01 -5.18
C LYS A 47 2.90 11.68 -4.97
N GLN A 48 3.59 10.69 -4.41
CA GLN A 48 2.95 9.51 -3.87
C GLN A 48 1.98 10.08 -2.84
N THR A 49 0.75 10.33 -3.25
CA THR A 49 -0.34 10.73 -2.37
C THR A 49 -0.65 9.48 -1.59
N LYS A 50 0.00 9.38 -0.43
CA LYS A 50 -0.20 8.30 0.52
C LYS A 50 -1.64 8.40 0.99
N ALA A 51 -2.52 7.60 0.40
CA ALA A 51 -3.87 7.33 0.87
C ALA A 51 -4.37 6.07 0.13
N PHE A 52 -4.61 4.97 0.84
CA PHE A 52 -5.12 3.75 0.19
C PHE A 52 -6.43 3.23 0.79
N LEU A 53 -7.52 3.85 0.36
CA LEU A 53 -8.86 3.31 0.50
C LEU A 53 -9.17 2.38 -0.68
N ASP A 54 -9.20 1.06 -0.42
CA ASP A 54 -9.91 0.05 -1.23
C ASP A 54 -11.37 -0.13 -0.74
N GLY A 55 -11.93 0.92 -0.10
CA GLY A 55 -13.26 0.91 0.52
C GLY A 55 -14.24 1.87 -0.18
N PRO A 56 -15.56 1.63 -0.08
CA PRO A 56 -16.56 2.45 -0.76
C PRO A 56 -16.57 3.89 -0.26
N VAL A 57 -16.70 4.87 -1.16
CA VAL A 57 -17.05 6.27 -0.83
C VAL A 57 -18.55 6.32 -0.53
N ASP A 58 -18.96 7.00 0.55
CA ASP A 58 -20.38 7.27 0.81
C ASP A 58 -20.66 8.76 0.54
N SER A 59 -21.08 9.08 -0.68
CA SER A 59 -21.41 10.46 -1.08
C SER A 59 -22.70 11.00 -0.45
N ALA A 60 -23.45 10.16 0.27
CA ALA A 60 -24.70 10.53 0.94
C ALA A 60 -24.51 10.73 2.45
N PHE A 61 -23.27 10.67 2.97
CA PHE A 61 -23.00 10.90 4.38
C PHE A 61 -23.31 12.35 4.79
N VAL A 62 -24.07 12.53 5.88
CA VAL A 62 -24.44 13.85 6.41
C VAL A 62 -24.48 13.82 7.93
N GLY A 63 -23.96 14.86 8.58
CA GLY A 63 -23.97 15.02 10.04
C GLY A 63 -22.88 14.23 10.76
N ARG A 64 -23.03 14.05 12.08
CA ARG A 64 -22.05 13.39 13.00
C ARG A 64 -20.70 14.10 13.15
N GLU A 65 -20.68 15.41 12.91
CA GLU A 65 -19.49 16.26 13.09
C GLU A 65 -18.93 16.19 14.51
N ASP A 66 -19.80 16.10 15.51
CA ASP A 66 -19.42 15.90 16.91
C ASP A 66 -18.59 14.62 17.11
N ILE A 67 -19.00 13.51 16.49
CA ILE A 67 -18.30 12.23 16.57
C ILE A 67 -16.98 12.27 15.80
N LEU A 68 -16.97 12.85 14.60
CA LEU A 68 -15.75 12.98 13.78
C LEU A 68 -14.69 13.82 14.50
N LEU A 69 -15.09 14.95 15.10
CA LEU A 69 -14.22 15.78 15.93
C LEU A 69 -13.70 15.04 17.16
N GLU A 70 -14.52 14.19 17.78
CA GLU A 70 -14.08 13.36 18.91
C GLU A 70 -13.03 12.32 18.49
N ILE A 71 -13.16 11.73 17.29
CA ILE A 71 -12.16 10.82 16.72
C ILE A 71 -10.83 11.56 16.55
N ASP A 72 -10.84 12.74 15.91
CA ASP A 72 -9.63 13.56 15.72
C ASP A 72 -8.96 13.87 17.05
N LYS A 73 -9.72 14.39 18.01
CA LYS A 73 -9.21 14.73 19.34
C LYS A 73 -8.54 13.54 20.03
N LYS A 74 -9.15 12.34 19.95
CA LYS A 74 -8.59 11.12 20.57
C LYS A 74 -7.31 10.68 19.87
N LEU A 75 -7.27 10.74 18.54
CA LEU A 75 -6.08 10.39 17.77
C LEU A 75 -4.92 11.38 18.02
N GLU A 76 -5.21 12.67 18.08
CA GLU A 76 -4.24 13.73 18.39
C GLU A 76 -3.69 13.64 19.82
N GLN A 77 -4.55 13.43 20.82
CA GLN A 77 -4.12 13.29 22.22
C GLN A 77 -3.17 12.11 22.42
N ALA A 78 -3.41 11.04 21.68
CA ALA A 78 -2.58 9.84 21.69
C ALA A 78 -1.41 9.90 20.68
N ALA A 79 -1.17 11.03 20.00
CA ALA A 79 -0.03 11.20 19.08
C ALA A 79 1.34 11.15 19.79
N SER A 80 1.35 11.32 21.12
CA SER A 80 2.52 11.09 21.97
C SER A 80 2.81 9.60 22.22
N GLN A 81 1.85 8.71 21.95
CA GLN A 81 2.02 7.26 22.02
C GLN A 81 2.49 6.70 20.68
N GLU A 82 3.14 5.53 20.73
CA GLU A 82 3.66 4.85 19.52
C GLU A 82 2.52 4.40 18.58
N HIS A 83 1.34 4.08 19.12
CA HIS A 83 0.14 3.72 18.36
C HIS A 83 -1.14 4.24 19.03
N SER A 84 -1.95 5.02 18.31
CA SER A 84 -3.28 5.44 18.75
C SER A 84 -4.38 4.53 18.18
N ARG A 85 -5.46 4.32 18.95
CA ARG A 85 -6.58 3.45 18.59
C ARG A 85 -7.89 4.07 19.03
N VAL A 86 -8.87 4.09 18.12
CA VAL A 86 -10.25 4.51 18.41
C VAL A 86 -11.19 3.39 17.99
N ALA A 87 -12.17 3.07 18.84
CA ALA A 87 -13.22 2.11 18.56
C ALA A 87 -14.58 2.82 18.53
N LEU A 88 -15.34 2.60 17.47
CA LEU A 88 -16.74 3.02 17.37
C LEU A 88 -17.63 1.91 17.91
N VAL A 89 -18.36 2.16 18.99
CA VAL A 89 -19.20 1.17 19.67
C VAL A 89 -20.64 1.67 19.68
N GLY A 90 -21.58 0.77 19.37
CA GLY A 90 -23.00 1.11 19.30
C GLY A 90 -23.82 0.01 18.62
N GLN A 91 -25.14 0.11 18.75
CA GLN A 91 -26.09 -0.86 18.22
C GLN A 91 -25.95 -1.05 16.69
N GLY A 92 -26.39 -2.21 16.20
CA GLY A 92 -26.43 -2.49 14.76
C GLY A 92 -27.24 -1.44 13.99
N GLY A 93 -26.80 -1.10 12.77
CA GLY A 93 -27.51 -0.17 11.90
C GLY A 93 -27.31 1.33 12.18
N ILE A 94 -26.59 1.73 13.23
CA ILE A 94 -26.39 3.15 13.58
C ILE A 94 -25.37 3.90 12.68
N GLY A 95 -24.80 3.22 11.68
CA GLY A 95 -23.86 3.84 10.73
C GLY A 95 -22.39 3.87 11.17
N LYS A 96 -21.95 3.02 12.12
CA LYS A 96 -20.54 2.97 12.57
C LYS A 96 -19.53 2.87 11.43
N SER A 97 -19.79 1.97 10.48
CA SER A 97 -18.92 1.78 9.32
C SER A 97 -18.94 2.99 8.38
N GLN A 98 -20.08 3.68 8.25
CA GLN A 98 -20.19 4.90 7.45
C GLN A 98 -19.39 6.05 8.08
N ILE A 99 -19.45 6.22 9.40
CA ILE A 99 -18.63 7.22 10.12
C ILE A 99 -17.14 6.95 9.92
N ALA A 100 -16.74 5.68 10.02
CA ALA A 100 -15.35 5.26 9.83
C ALA A 100 -14.85 5.55 8.41
N ILE A 101 -15.68 5.28 7.41
CA ILE A 101 -15.42 5.56 6.00
C ILE A 101 -15.29 7.08 5.77
N GLU A 102 -16.26 7.87 6.24
CA GLU A 102 -16.22 9.33 6.12
C GLU A 102 -14.95 9.92 6.75
N TYR A 103 -14.61 9.47 7.96
CA TYR A 103 -13.40 9.91 8.65
C TYR A 103 -12.14 9.65 7.81
N ALA A 104 -12.04 8.46 7.21
CA ALA A 104 -10.94 8.10 6.33
C ALA A 104 -10.85 8.99 5.08
N TYR A 105 -12.00 9.40 4.50
CA TYR A 105 -12.02 10.34 3.37
C TYR A 105 -11.54 11.73 3.79
N ARG A 106 -12.03 12.26 4.91
CA ARG A 106 -11.59 13.58 5.40
C ARG A 106 -10.11 13.59 5.78
N LEU A 107 -9.63 12.51 6.41
CA LEU A 107 -8.21 12.37 6.74
C LEU A 107 -7.32 12.35 5.50
N ARG A 108 -7.79 11.77 4.39
CA ARG A 108 -7.07 11.82 3.11
C ARG A 108 -6.97 13.24 2.56
N GLU A 109 -8.02 14.05 2.71
CA GLU A 109 -8.01 15.44 2.26
C GLU A 109 -7.15 16.35 3.15
N SER A 110 -7.27 16.21 4.47
CA SER A 110 -6.55 17.05 5.45
C SER A 110 -5.08 16.62 5.63
N ALA A 111 -4.78 15.33 5.50
CA ALA A 111 -3.45 14.75 5.67
C ALA A 111 -3.12 13.75 4.55
N PRO A 112 -2.86 14.24 3.31
CA PRO A 112 -2.60 13.40 2.12
C PRO A 112 -1.29 12.60 2.16
N GLN A 113 -0.55 12.69 3.27
CA GLN A 113 0.66 11.92 3.55
C GLN A 113 0.38 10.69 4.43
N THR A 114 -0.87 10.50 4.88
CA THR A 114 -1.27 9.45 5.81
C THR A 114 -1.80 8.22 5.08
N TRP A 115 -1.22 7.06 5.37
CA TRP A 115 -1.68 5.80 4.80
C TRP A 115 -2.92 5.30 5.52
N VAL A 116 -4.06 5.32 4.85
CA VAL A 116 -5.27 4.64 5.31
C VAL A 116 -5.30 3.23 4.71
N PHE A 117 -5.74 2.22 5.48
CA PHE A 117 -5.94 0.85 5.00
C PHE A 117 -7.23 0.25 5.57
N TRP A 118 -8.10 -0.25 4.69
CA TRP A 118 -9.30 -0.96 5.12
C TRP A 118 -9.00 -2.45 5.33
N VAL A 119 -9.35 -3.01 6.51
CA VAL A 119 -9.07 -4.41 6.85
C VAL A 119 -10.32 -5.12 7.34
N HIS A 120 -10.70 -6.21 6.67
CA HIS A 120 -11.75 -7.10 7.15
C HIS A 120 -11.22 -7.99 8.28
N ALA A 121 -11.71 -7.76 9.49
CA ALA A 121 -11.32 -8.53 10.69
C ALA A 121 -12.26 -9.69 11.04
N SER A 122 -13.34 -9.90 10.27
CA SER A 122 -14.30 -10.99 10.53
C SER A 122 -13.78 -12.39 10.17
N ASP A 123 -12.66 -12.48 9.46
CA ASP A 123 -12.04 -13.73 9.03
C ASP A 123 -10.52 -13.66 9.23
N ALA A 124 -9.96 -14.61 9.97
CA ALA A 124 -8.55 -14.62 10.34
C ALA A 124 -7.61 -14.77 9.12
N ALA A 125 -8.02 -15.51 8.09
CA ALA A 125 -7.23 -15.69 6.87
C ALA A 125 -7.23 -14.40 6.03
N ARG A 126 -8.39 -13.75 5.87
CA ARG A 126 -8.51 -12.46 5.19
C ARG A 126 -7.77 -11.35 5.93
N PHE A 127 -7.83 -11.36 7.26
CA PHE A 127 -7.09 -10.43 8.10
C PHE A 127 -5.57 -10.57 7.88
N LYS A 128 -5.04 -11.80 7.96
CA LYS A 128 -3.61 -12.04 7.70
C LYS A 128 -3.21 -11.65 6.29
N LEU A 129 -4.00 -12.02 5.28
CA LEU A 129 -3.74 -11.64 3.88
C LEU A 129 -3.72 -10.13 3.70
N ALA A 130 -4.65 -9.39 4.31
CA ALA A 130 -4.66 -7.93 4.25
C ALA A 130 -3.39 -7.32 4.84
N TYR A 131 -2.90 -7.83 5.97
CA TYR A 131 -1.63 -7.38 6.56
C TYR A 131 -0.41 -7.72 5.70
N THR A 132 -0.39 -8.89 5.05
CA THR A 132 0.64 -9.23 4.06
C THR A 132 0.64 -8.25 2.89
N ASN A 133 -0.54 -7.91 2.38
CA ASN A 133 -0.68 -6.94 1.29
C ASN A 133 -0.24 -5.54 1.72
N ILE A 134 -0.57 -5.12 2.94
CA ILE A 134 -0.08 -3.87 3.53
C ILE A 134 1.44 -3.88 3.57
N ALA A 135 2.06 -4.90 4.18
CA ALA A 135 3.51 -5.00 4.29
C ALA A 135 4.23 -4.97 2.94
N ALA A 136 3.64 -5.58 1.91
CA ALA A 136 4.13 -5.50 0.54
C ALA A 136 4.04 -4.09 -0.03
N LYS A 137 2.93 -3.41 0.20
CA LYS A 137 2.63 -2.09 -0.35
C LYS A 137 3.43 -0.95 0.27
N ILE A 138 3.72 -1.03 1.56
CA ILE A 138 4.63 -0.09 2.25
C ILE A 138 6.09 -0.57 2.19
N GLU A 139 6.36 -1.58 1.37
CA GLU A 139 7.69 -2.13 1.09
C GLU A 139 8.50 -2.47 2.35
N LEU A 140 7.86 -3.04 3.37
CA LEU A 140 8.55 -3.39 4.62
C LEU A 140 9.72 -4.34 4.37
N PRO A 141 10.88 -4.10 5.01
CA PRO A 141 12.00 -5.02 4.97
C PRO A 141 11.61 -6.34 5.63
N ASN A 142 12.26 -7.43 5.21
CA ASN A 142 12.03 -8.79 5.72
C ASN A 142 10.64 -9.40 5.45
N ARG A 143 9.77 -8.74 4.67
CA ARG A 143 8.44 -9.27 4.30
C ARG A 143 8.45 -10.58 3.50
N VAL A 144 9.58 -10.92 2.88
CA VAL A 144 9.76 -12.11 2.01
C VAL A 144 10.32 -13.29 2.80
N ASP A 145 10.76 -13.08 4.05
CA ASP A 145 11.23 -14.17 4.91
C ASP A 145 10.04 -15.03 5.35
N PRO A 146 10.01 -16.34 5.03
CA PRO A 146 8.94 -17.25 5.45
C PRO A 146 8.77 -17.36 6.97
N LYS A 147 9.79 -16.99 7.75
CA LYS A 147 9.75 -16.99 9.22
C LYS A 147 9.36 -15.64 9.82
N ALA A 148 9.21 -14.60 9.00
CA ALA A 148 8.84 -13.29 9.48
C ALA A 148 7.39 -13.26 9.99
N ASP A 149 7.21 -12.70 11.19
CA ASP A 149 5.89 -12.37 11.68
C ASP A 149 5.44 -11.03 11.05
N ILE A 150 4.69 -11.14 9.96
CA ILE A 150 4.17 -10.00 9.20
C ILE A 150 3.33 -9.07 10.08
N LEU A 151 2.52 -9.62 11.01
CA LEU A 151 1.68 -8.81 11.88
C LEU A 151 2.55 -7.95 12.79
N ARG A 152 3.61 -8.54 13.34
CA ARG A 152 4.57 -7.81 14.18
C ARG A 152 5.39 -6.78 13.40
N LEU A 153 5.75 -7.08 12.16
CA LEU A 153 6.43 -6.12 11.27
C LEU A 153 5.56 -4.90 10.98
N VAL A 154 4.27 -5.11 10.67
CA VAL A 154 3.32 -4.03 10.42
C VAL A 154 3.03 -3.26 11.71
N TYR A 155 2.87 -3.96 12.84
CA TYR A 155 2.67 -3.32 14.14
C TYR A 155 3.82 -2.40 14.52
N ASN A 156 5.08 -2.83 14.38
CA ASN A 156 6.26 -2.01 14.69
C ASN A 156 6.51 -0.89 13.66
N CYS A 157 5.72 -0.81 12.59
CA CYS A 157 5.89 0.23 11.59
C CYS A 157 5.32 1.55 12.11
N ARG A 158 6.13 2.63 12.05
CA ARG A 158 5.76 3.97 12.51
C ARG A 158 4.79 4.70 11.56
N LEU A 159 4.32 4.05 10.51
CA LEU A 159 3.31 4.64 9.62
C LEU A 159 1.97 4.61 10.34
N GLY A 160 1.28 5.76 10.42
CA GLY A 160 -0.06 5.84 10.99
C GLY A 160 -1.03 5.00 10.18
N ILE A 161 -1.30 3.78 10.63
CA ILE A 161 -2.26 2.86 10.03
C ILE A 161 -3.59 3.05 10.77
N VAL A 162 -4.58 3.63 10.09
CA VAL A 162 -5.96 3.60 10.58
C VAL A 162 -6.57 2.28 10.13
N SER A 163 -6.61 1.28 11.03
CA SER A 163 -7.30 0.01 10.79
C SER A 163 -8.74 0.12 11.29
N LEU A 164 -9.67 0.19 10.35
CA LEU A 164 -11.10 0.20 10.66
C LEU A 164 -11.59 -1.24 10.69
N THR A 165 -11.90 -1.74 11.88
CA THR A 165 -12.48 -3.07 12.07
C THR A 165 -14.00 -2.95 12.16
N SER A 166 -14.70 -3.46 11.16
CA SER A 166 -16.17 -3.56 11.21
C SER A 166 -16.53 -4.74 12.13
N TYR A 167 -16.93 -4.44 13.37
CA TYR A 167 -17.68 -5.38 14.19
C TYR A 167 -19.15 -5.28 13.80
N VAL A 168 -19.70 -6.40 13.35
CA VAL A 168 -21.16 -6.62 13.33
C VAL A 168 -21.56 -7.13 14.70
#